data_AF-A0A285SG65-F1
#
_entry.id   AF-A0A285SG65-F1
#
_cell.length_a   1.000
_cell.length_b   1.000
_cell.length_c   1.000
_cell.angle_alpha   90.00
_cell.angle_beta   90.00
_cell.angle_gamma   90.00
#
_symmetry.space_group_name_H-M   'P 1'
#
loop_
_entity.id
_entity.type
_entity.pdbx_description
1 polymer ?
#
loop_
_entity_poly.entity_id
_entity_poly.type
_entity_poly.pdbx_seq_one_letter_code
_entity_poly.pdbx_strand_id
1 'polypeptide(L)'
;MTSETMMGVKTLRCWTGGGPRNEVWNWGDAISPTLFAKVSGCAPELVDYTDMSPDPHLMICGSTMKWITPGSILWGIGEISQSMAFLQPDVRPAHVAAVRGPLTRARLLERGIDCPEIYCDPALLFPRFYAPAPAARRYRLGIIPHYIDRDLPALARFRAEADVRVIDITQSALDGDARIFGFVDDVCSCDAILSSSLHGLILADAYGIPSRWMQLSDRVFGGDFKFRDYFASMEQAARAEAPLRALEPSVETLIAQARADFDGLGPVRPDLQAFLAAFPGPSARTDVERWARVAASPPPWDARNQRIAKHIPPGSSVVEFGSGNQSLRRHLALGAYQPVDCVPGEGDVFLCDYNRETRFPRVSADVIVMSGFLEYIIDTEAFLRALKAAYPGTRCLFSWAFEPHEPAARAAHGWIAGLNPASEAEAPFSRIFSRLRPLDVHQTPLTRQVIYEGVL
;
A
#
# COMPACT_ATOMS: atom_id res chain seq x y z
N MET A 1 -21.27 -1.49 39.91
CA MET A 1 -19.84 -1.70 39.67
C MET A 1 -19.75 -2.86 38.68
N THR A 2 -20.12 -2.71 37.40
CA THR A 2 -19.55 -1.89 36.31
C THR A 2 -18.06 -2.14 36.04
N SER A 3 -17.79 -2.48 34.78
CA SER A 3 -16.54 -2.33 34.02
C SER A 3 -15.34 -3.24 34.31
N GLU A 4 -15.50 -4.55 34.13
CA GLU A 4 -14.41 -5.46 33.75
C GLU A 4 -15.00 -6.27 32.57
N THR A 5 -14.47 -6.30 31.34
CA THR A 5 -13.08 -6.31 30.89
C THR A 5 -13.07 -5.70 29.48
N MET A 6 -12.48 -4.51 29.30
CA MET A 6 -12.22 -3.99 27.95
C MET A 6 -11.17 -4.88 27.28
N MET A 7 -11.45 -5.23 26.03
CA MET A 7 -10.65 -6.03 25.11
C MET A 7 -9.16 -5.65 25.13
N GLY A 8 -8.32 -6.51 25.71
CA GLY A 8 -6.87 -6.44 25.61
C GLY A 8 -6.37 -7.01 24.29
N VAL A 9 -6.66 -6.35 23.16
CA VAL A 9 -5.84 -6.55 21.96
C VAL A 9 -4.54 -5.79 22.23
N LYS A 10 -3.45 -6.48 22.52
CA LYS A 10 -2.12 -5.85 22.56
C LYS A 10 -1.86 -5.26 21.19
N THR A 11 -1.84 -3.92 21.10
CA THR A 11 -1.42 -3.20 19.89
C THR A 11 -0.02 -3.68 19.52
N LEU A 12 0.15 -4.19 18.30
CA LEU A 12 1.47 -4.63 17.85
C LEU A 12 2.35 -3.40 17.59
N ARG A 13 3.56 -3.44 18.12
CA ARG A 13 4.54 -2.37 17.95
C ARG A 13 5.17 -2.42 16.57
N CYS A 14 5.54 -1.26 16.03
CA CYS A 14 6.32 -1.15 14.80
C CYS A 14 7.62 -0.40 15.08
N TRP A 15 8.71 -0.99 14.61
CA TRP A 15 10.02 -0.36 14.58
C TRP A 15 9.97 0.90 13.71
N THR A 16 10.61 1.96 14.20
CA THR A 16 10.82 3.19 13.46
C THR A 16 12.30 3.61 13.56
N GLY A 17 12.85 4.05 12.43
CA GLY A 17 14.22 4.57 12.35
C GLY A 17 14.31 5.68 11.31
N GLY A 18 15.22 6.64 11.55
CA GLY A 18 15.44 7.80 10.66
C GLY A 18 15.51 9.18 11.33
N GLY A 19 15.47 9.34 12.65
CA GLY A 19 15.74 10.62 13.35
C GLY A 19 15.38 10.53 14.84
N PRO A 20 15.69 11.50 15.74
CA PRO A 20 16.56 12.68 15.68
C PRO A 20 17.96 12.46 16.29
N ARG A 21 18.37 11.22 16.58
CA ARG A 21 19.68 10.93 17.19
C ARG A 21 20.45 9.92 16.33
N ASN A 22 21.41 10.43 15.56
CA ASN A 22 22.56 9.72 14.98
C ASN A 22 22.43 8.90 13.68
N GLU A 23 21.26 8.74 13.04
CA GLU A 23 21.18 8.28 11.64
C GLU A 23 20.44 9.28 10.74
N VAL A 24 20.93 9.44 9.51
CA VAL A 24 20.27 10.29 8.50
C VAL A 24 18.99 9.59 8.06
N TRP A 25 17.85 10.30 8.16
CA TRP A 25 16.57 9.81 7.65
C TRP A 25 16.69 9.37 6.19
N ASN A 26 16.39 8.11 5.92
CA ASN A 26 16.29 7.55 4.57
C ASN A 26 14.87 7.02 4.36
N TRP A 27 14.25 7.36 3.24
CA TRP A 27 12.86 7.00 2.96
C TRP A 27 12.58 5.51 3.18
N GLY A 28 13.43 4.62 2.68
CA GLY A 28 13.16 3.18 2.74
C GLY A 28 13.22 2.55 4.12
N ASP A 29 14.09 3.07 5.00
CA ASP A 29 14.18 2.60 6.37
C ASP A 29 13.06 3.21 7.24
N ALA A 30 12.54 4.38 6.85
CA ALA A 30 11.55 5.14 7.61
C ALA A 30 10.09 4.78 7.34
N ILE A 31 9.77 4.07 6.26
CA ILE A 31 8.38 3.79 5.84
C ILE A 31 7.69 2.64 6.58
N SER A 32 8.39 1.96 7.50
CA SER A 32 7.82 0.83 8.26
C SER A 32 6.50 1.18 8.97
N PRO A 33 6.38 2.28 9.73
CA PRO A 33 5.11 2.66 10.35
C PRO A 33 3.97 2.93 9.36
N THR A 34 4.28 3.57 8.22
CA THR A 34 3.30 3.84 7.16
C THR A 34 2.80 2.56 6.51
N LEU A 35 3.71 1.63 6.21
CA LEU A 35 3.35 0.32 5.67
C LEU A 35 2.56 -0.51 6.68
N PHE A 36 2.94 -0.49 7.96
CA PHE A 36 2.13 -1.10 9.01
C PHE A 36 0.70 -0.58 8.95
N ALA A 37 0.51 0.74 8.93
CA ALA A 37 -0.82 1.33 8.94
C ALA A 37 -1.63 1.02 7.68
N LYS A 38 -0.97 1.03 6.50
CA LYS A 38 -1.62 0.71 5.23
C LYS A 38 -2.00 -0.77 5.09
N VAL A 39 -1.20 -1.69 5.63
CA VAL A 39 -1.44 -3.13 5.54
C VAL A 39 -2.41 -3.60 6.64
N SER A 40 -2.26 -3.09 7.86
CA SER A 40 -3.08 -3.51 9.01
C SER A 40 -4.39 -2.74 9.18
N GLY A 41 -4.51 -1.55 8.59
CA GLY A 41 -5.61 -0.62 8.86
C GLY A 41 -5.56 0.02 10.26
N CYS A 42 -4.48 -0.15 11.04
CA CYS A 42 -4.32 0.37 12.39
C CYS A 42 -3.02 1.18 12.54
N ALA A 43 -3.02 2.21 13.40
CA ALA A 43 -1.78 2.89 13.75
C ALA A 43 -0.94 2.00 14.71
N PRO A 44 0.38 1.85 14.48
CA PRO A 44 1.24 1.10 15.39
C PRO A 44 1.60 1.91 16.64
N GLU A 45 1.93 1.20 17.73
CA GLU A 45 2.78 1.77 18.79
C GLU A 45 4.22 1.80 18.26
N LEU A 46 4.88 2.96 18.28
CA LEU A 46 6.22 3.10 17.73
C LEU A 46 7.29 2.65 18.73
N VAL A 47 8.29 1.91 18.23
CA VAL A 47 9.50 1.54 18.97
C VAL A 47 10.70 2.14 18.26
N ASP A 48 11.44 3.00 18.95
CA ASP A 48 12.66 3.58 18.41
C ASP A 48 13.77 2.53 18.41
N TYR A 49 14.60 2.50 17.37
CA TYR A 49 15.70 1.55 17.27
C TYR A 49 16.70 1.67 18.43
N THR A 50 16.84 2.85 19.03
CA THR A 50 17.71 3.09 20.19
C THR A 50 17.18 2.45 21.47
N ASP A 51 15.89 2.12 21.54
CA ASP A 51 15.29 1.47 22.69
C ASP A 51 15.74 0.02 22.84
N MET A 52 16.22 -0.61 21.75
CA MET A 52 16.64 -2.01 21.71
C MET A 52 15.64 -2.94 22.43
N SER A 53 14.33 -2.68 22.21
CA SER A 53 13.26 -3.30 22.99
C SER A 53 13.26 -4.83 22.88
N PRO A 54 13.14 -5.57 23.99
CA PRO A 54 12.96 -7.02 23.96
C PRO A 54 11.51 -7.43 23.70
N ASP A 55 10.56 -6.49 23.75
CA ASP A 55 9.15 -6.76 23.51
C ASP A 55 8.87 -6.98 22.01
N PRO A 56 7.84 -7.77 21.65
CA PRO A 56 7.47 -8.02 20.27
C PRO A 56 7.23 -6.73 19.46
N HIS A 57 7.95 -6.56 18.35
CA HIS A 57 7.78 -5.43 17.43
C HIS A 57 8.10 -5.82 15.98
N LEU A 58 7.35 -5.25 15.03
CA LEU A 58 7.57 -5.48 13.61
C LEU A 58 8.70 -4.63 13.05
N MET A 59 9.55 -5.26 12.23
CA MET A 59 10.49 -4.60 11.34
C MET A 59 10.07 -4.92 9.91
N ILE A 60 9.66 -3.91 9.15
CA ILE A 60 8.95 -4.09 7.88
C ILE A 60 9.88 -3.82 6.70
N CYS A 61 10.37 -2.58 6.55
CA CYS A 61 11.13 -2.18 5.38
C CYS A 61 12.55 -1.75 5.75
N GLY A 62 13.43 -1.75 4.74
CA GLY A 62 14.76 -1.18 4.89
C GLY A 62 15.90 -2.19 5.05
N SER A 63 17.11 -1.64 5.19
CA SER A 63 18.34 -2.41 5.46
C SER A 63 18.67 -2.41 6.95
N THR A 64 17.67 -2.75 7.77
CA THR A 64 17.61 -2.49 9.21
C THR A 64 17.96 -3.70 10.08
N MET A 65 18.33 -4.83 9.47
CA MET A 65 18.64 -6.09 10.18
C MET A 65 19.73 -5.97 11.26
N LYS A 66 20.62 -4.98 11.17
CA LYS A 66 21.64 -4.70 12.19
C LYS A 66 21.06 -4.28 13.56
N TRP A 67 19.78 -3.91 13.60
CA TRP A 67 19.06 -3.46 14.79
C TRP A 67 18.11 -4.52 15.37
N ILE A 68 18.19 -5.76 14.88
CA ILE A 68 17.35 -6.86 15.38
C ILE A 68 17.63 -7.10 16.85
N THR A 69 16.56 -7.37 17.61
CA THR A 69 16.58 -7.82 18.99
C THR A 69 15.81 -9.15 19.12
N PRO A 70 15.83 -9.80 20.30
CA PRO A 70 14.98 -10.96 20.58
C PRO A 70 13.47 -10.74 20.39
N GLY A 71 13.00 -9.49 20.44
CA GLY A 71 11.60 -9.13 20.21
C GLY A 71 11.24 -8.88 18.74
N SER A 72 12.21 -8.82 17.83
CA SER A 72 11.94 -8.41 16.45
C SER A 72 11.19 -9.48 15.65
N ILE A 73 10.17 -9.04 14.93
CA ILE A 73 9.39 -9.84 13.98
C ILE A 73 9.63 -9.25 12.58
N LEU A 74 10.22 -10.04 11.67
CA LEU A 74 10.71 -9.53 10.39
C LEU A 74 9.70 -9.78 9.26
N TRP A 75 9.39 -8.76 8.47
CA TRP A 75 8.53 -8.88 7.29
C TRP A 75 8.98 -7.96 6.14
N GLY A 76 9.94 -8.46 5.34
CA GLY A 76 10.39 -7.81 4.11
C GLY A 76 11.68 -6.99 4.23
N ILE A 77 12.23 -6.83 5.43
CA ILE A 77 13.55 -6.21 5.61
C ILE A 77 14.65 -7.06 4.97
N GLY A 78 15.76 -6.43 4.63
CA GLY A 78 16.92 -7.11 4.07
C GLY A 78 18.22 -6.66 4.71
N GLU A 79 19.30 -7.37 4.40
CA GLU A 79 20.60 -7.02 4.95
C GLU A 79 21.32 -5.96 4.10
N ILE A 80 22.17 -5.16 4.75
CA ILE A 80 22.94 -4.11 4.08
C ILE A 80 24.24 -4.62 3.42
N SER A 81 24.92 -5.61 4.00
CA SER A 81 26.31 -5.98 3.62
C SER A 81 26.63 -7.43 3.92
N GLN A 82 27.37 -8.10 3.01
CA GLN A 82 27.91 -9.45 3.23
C GLN A 82 28.93 -9.54 4.37
N SER A 83 29.69 -8.46 4.62
CA SER A 83 30.86 -8.45 5.51
C SER A 83 30.53 -8.09 6.96
N MET A 84 29.30 -7.68 7.25
CA MET A 84 28.90 -7.27 8.59
C MET A 84 28.24 -8.44 9.31
N ALA A 85 28.68 -8.71 10.55
CA ALA A 85 27.93 -9.55 11.46
C ALA A 85 26.68 -8.77 11.93
N PHE A 86 25.59 -8.91 11.18
CA PHE A 86 24.34 -8.18 11.39
C PHE A 86 23.54 -8.63 12.62
N LEU A 87 23.75 -9.86 13.08
CA LEU A 87 23.31 -10.28 14.41
C LEU A 87 24.55 -10.46 15.27
N GLN A 88 24.49 -9.95 16.50
CA GLN A 88 25.38 -10.43 17.54
C GLN A 88 25.20 -11.96 17.67
N PRO A 89 26.25 -12.74 17.99
CA PRO A 89 26.18 -14.20 17.99
C PRO A 89 24.98 -14.79 18.74
N ASP A 90 24.53 -14.10 19.79
CA ASP A 90 23.48 -14.55 20.70
C ASP A 90 22.09 -13.95 20.41
N VAL A 91 21.95 -13.12 19.37
CA VAL A 91 20.68 -12.46 19.05
C VAL A 91 19.94 -13.22 17.95
N ARG A 92 18.70 -13.61 18.24
CA ARG A 92 17.77 -14.26 17.30
C ARG A 92 16.46 -13.49 17.30
N PRO A 93 15.87 -13.14 16.14
CA PRO A 93 14.55 -12.51 16.11
C PRO A 93 13.48 -13.46 16.67
N ALA A 94 12.39 -12.91 17.18
CA ALA A 94 11.24 -13.68 17.63
C ALA A 94 10.61 -14.49 16.49
N HIS A 95 10.55 -13.92 15.29
CA HIS A 95 9.96 -14.55 14.12
C HIS A 95 10.44 -13.91 12.81
N VAL A 96 10.54 -14.71 11.74
CA VAL A 96 10.81 -14.24 10.37
C VAL A 96 9.67 -14.70 9.48
N ALA A 97 8.87 -13.75 9.01
CA ALA A 97 7.72 -14.04 8.16
C ALA A 97 8.04 -13.90 6.66
N ALA A 98 8.91 -12.95 6.31
CA ALA A 98 9.43 -12.73 4.97
C ALA A 98 10.69 -11.87 5.03
N VAL A 99 11.52 -11.92 4.00
CA VAL A 99 12.72 -11.08 3.85
C VAL A 99 12.78 -10.47 2.45
N ARG A 100 13.64 -9.47 2.25
CA ARG A 100 13.75 -8.80 0.95
C ARG A 100 14.17 -9.73 -0.19
N GLY A 101 15.05 -10.70 0.09
CA GLY A 101 15.57 -11.60 -0.93
C GLY A 101 16.32 -12.84 -0.43
N PRO A 102 16.73 -13.71 -1.38
CA PRO A 102 17.27 -15.02 -1.10
C PRO A 102 18.67 -14.99 -0.45
N LEU A 103 19.46 -13.94 -0.67
CA LEU A 103 20.79 -13.83 -0.06
C LEU A 103 20.63 -13.51 1.43
N THR A 104 19.69 -12.63 1.78
CA THR A 104 19.33 -12.38 3.18
C THR A 104 18.84 -13.67 3.86
N ARG A 105 17.96 -14.44 3.19
CA ARG A 105 17.49 -15.73 3.72
C ARG A 105 18.64 -16.71 3.96
N ALA A 106 19.54 -16.88 3.00
CA ALA A 106 20.66 -17.81 3.13
C ALA A 106 21.46 -17.56 4.41
N ARG A 107 21.69 -16.28 4.76
CA ARG A 107 22.44 -15.90 5.97
C ARG A 107 21.69 -16.12 7.27
N LEU A 108 20.36 -16.04 7.26
CA LEU A 108 19.53 -16.44 8.41
C LEU A 108 19.63 -17.95 8.63
N LEU A 109 19.54 -18.74 7.55
CA LEU A 109 19.64 -20.20 7.61
C LEU A 109 21.02 -20.68 8.07
N GLU A 110 22.10 -20.05 7.62
CA GLU A 110 23.47 -20.32 8.07
C GLU A 110 23.66 -20.15 9.59
N ARG A 111 22.81 -19.32 10.22
CA ARG A 111 22.78 -19.08 11.67
C ARG A 111 21.75 -19.96 12.41
N GLY A 112 21.11 -20.88 11.70
CA GLY A 112 20.03 -21.72 12.21
C GLY A 112 18.80 -20.92 12.62
N ILE A 113 18.49 -19.83 11.90
CA ILE A 113 17.25 -19.07 12.06
C ILE A 113 16.31 -19.47 10.93
N ASP A 114 15.12 -19.95 11.29
CA ASP A 114 14.10 -20.33 10.33
C ASP A 114 13.64 -19.12 9.51
N CYS A 115 13.59 -19.26 8.20
CA CYS A 115 13.15 -18.21 7.28
C CYS A 115 12.43 -18.86 6.07
N PRO A 116 11.15 -18.50 5.82
CA PRO A 116 10.40 -19.03 4.69
C PRO A 116 10.93 -18.48 3.36
N GLU A 117 10.61 -19.16 2.26
CA GLU A 117 10.93 -18.73 0.89
C GLU A 117 9.92 -17.69 0.37
N ILE A 118 9.71 -16.64 1.16
CA ILE A 118 8.82 -15.53 0.82
C ILE A 118 9.68 -14.27 0.72
N TYR A 119 9.79 -13.75 -0.51
CA TYR A 119 10.67 -12.63 -0.83
C TYR A 119 9.91 -11.44 -1.38
N CYS A 120 10.04 -10.29 -0.74
CA CYS A 120 9.54 -9.02 -1.27
C CYS A 120 10.14 -7.87 -0.45
N ASP A 121 10.49 -6.78 -1.13
CA ASP A 121 10.61 -5.50 -0.44
C ASP A 121 9.20 -4.89 -0.26
N PRO A 122 8.78 -4.51 0.96
CA PRO A 122 7.45 -3.96 1.19
C PRO A 122 7.14 -2.68 0.41
N ALA A 123 8.14 -1.92 -0.02
CA ALA A 123 7.92 -0.72 -0.82
C ALA A 123 7.24 -1.02 -2.17
N LEU A 124 7.26 -2.27 -2.65
CA LEU A 124 6.50 -2.73 -3.81
C LEU A 124 4.98 -2.71 -3.62
N LEU A 125 4.49 -2.59 -2.39
CA LEU A 125 3.06 -2.47 -2.08
C LEU A 125 2.52 -1.04 -2.27
N PHE A 126 3.38 -0.02 -2.40
CA PHE A 126 2.95 1.38 -2.51
C PHE A 126 1.87 1.67 -3.56
N PRO A 127 1.92 1.07 -4.78
CA PRO A 127 0.87 1.26 -5.78
C PRO A 127 -0.54 0.84 -5.33
N ARG A 128 -0.66 -0.06 -4.33
CA ARG A 128 -1.98 -0.42 -3.74
C ARG A 128 -2.53 0.65 -2.82
N PHE A 129 -1.66 1.52 -2.29
CA PHE A 129 -2.00 2.48 -1.24
C PHE A 129 -1.98 3.93 -1.71
N TYR A 130 -1.25 4.21 -2.78
CA TYR A 130 -1.02 5.55 -3.27
C TYR A 130 -0.88 5.60 -4.78
N ALA A 131 -1.72 6.42 -5.42
CA ALA A 131 -1.62 6.75 -6.82
C ALA A 131 -1.38 8.26 -6.94
N PRO A 132 -0.19 8.69 -7.36
CA PRO A 132 0.12 10.11 -7.58
C PRO A 132 -0.89 10.79 -8.49
N ALA A 133 -1.23 12.04 -8.16
CA ALA A 133 -1.96 12.91 -9.07
C ALA A 133 -1.11 13.17 -10.33
N PRO A 134 -1.71 13.54 -11.47
CA PRO A 134 -0.95 13.95 -12.65
C PRO A 134 0.03 15.07 -12.29
N ALA A 135 1.33 14.81 -12.47
CA ALA A 135 2.36 15.77 -12.12
C ALA A 135 2.22 17.05 -12.97
N ALA A 136 2.30 18.22 -12.33
CA ALA A 136 2.26 19.51 -13.02
C ALA A 136 3.41 19.66 -14.03
N ARG A 137 4.54 18.97 -13.78
CA ARG A 137 5.67 18.86 -14.69
C ARG A 137 6.17 17.43 -14.71
N ARG A 138 6.48 16.92 -15.91
CA ARG A 138 7.14 15.64 -16.11
C ARG A 138 8.60 15.84 -16.48
N TYR A 139 9.45 14.92 -16.05
CA TYR A 139 10.87 14.89 -16.35
C TYR A 139 11.20 13.63 -17.13
N ARG A 140 12.09 13.73 -18.10
CA ARG A 140 12.49 12.56 -18.91
C ARG A 140 13.41 11.64 -18.13
N LEU A 141 14.11 12.18 -17.13
CA LEU A 141 15.05 11.44 -16.28
C LEU A 141 14.99 11.93 -14.83
N GLY A 142 14.78 11.01 -13.90
CA GLY A 142 15.03 11.21 -12.48
C GLY A 142 16.38 10.61 -12.08
N ILE A 143 17.16 11.33 -11.29
CA ILE A 143 18.42 10.84 -10.70
C ILE A 143 18.28 10.86 -9.19
N ILE A 144 18.35 9.69 -8.56
CA ILE A 144 18.20 9.51 -7.12
C ILE A 144 19.56 9.11 -6.52
N PRO A 145 20.39 10.07 -6.07
CA PRO A 145 21.60 9.74 -5.35
C PRO A 145 21.27 9.15 -3.97
N HIS A 146 22.09 8.22 -3.51
CA HIS A 146 22.15 7.88 -2.09
C HIS A 146 22.44 9.15 -1.27
N TYR A 147 21.93 9.26 -0.05
CA TYR A 147 22.03 10.50 0.75
C TYR A 147 23.47 10.97 0.96
N ILE A 148 24.45 10.04 1.06
CA ILE A 148 25.89 10.33 1.16
C ILE A 148 26.44 11.02 -0.10
N ASP A 149 25.84 10.74 -1.24
CA ASP A 149 26.25 11.19 -2.57
C ASP A 149 25.43 12.38 -3.09
N ARG A 150 24.45 12.86 -2.31
CA ARG A 150 23.53 13.91 -2.75
C ARG A 150 24.24 15.21 -3.16
N ASP A 151 25.37 15.52 -2.54
CA ASP A 151 26.13 16.75 -2.76
C ASP A 151 27.35 16.55 -3.70
N LEU A 152 27.41 15.43 -4.43
CA LEU A 152 28.49 15.20 -5.39
C LEU A 152 28.49 16.27 -6.52
N PRO A 153 29.66 16.88 -6.84
CA PRO A 153 29.76 17.87 -7.91
C PRO A 153 29.29 17.36 -9.28
N ALA A 154 29.42 16.06 -9.55
CA ALA A 154 28.95 15.43 -10.78
C ALA A 154 27.43 15.61 -11.03
N LEU A 155 26.65 15.87 -9.98
CA LEU A 155 25.21 16.11 -10.06
C LEU A 155 24.86 17.56 -10.44
N ALA A 156 25.80 18.51 -10.33
CA ALA A 156 25.53 19.93 -10.51
C ALA A 156 24.97 20.27 -11.91
N ARG A 157 25.54 19.68 -12.97
CA ARG A 157 25.04 19.90 -14.33
C ARG A 157 23.61 19.39 -14.52
N PHE A 158 23.27 18.25 -13.93
CA PHE A 158 21.94 17.65 -14.05
C PHE A 158 20.87 18.44 -13.32
N ARG A 159 21.23 19.16 -12.26
CA ARG A 159 20.33 20.11 -11.61
C ARG A 159 19.98 21.31 -12.49
N ALA A 160 20.83 21.63 -13.47
CA ALA A 160 20.60 22.72 -14.42
C ALA A 160 19.85 22.27 -15.70
N GLU A 161 19.71 20.96 -15.93
CA GLU A 161 19.00 20.41 -17.08
C GLU A 161 17.49 20.47 -16.88
N ALA A 162 16.76 21.09 -17.82
CA ALA A 162 15.31 21.29 -17.67
C ALA A 162 14.50 19.98 -17.62
N ASP A 163 14.97 18.94 -18.32
CA ASP A 163 14.27 17.65 -18.43
C ASP A 163 14.71 16.62 -17.39
N VAL A 164 15.62 17.00 -16.48
CA VAL A 164 16.17 16.12 -15.45
C VAL A 164 15.76 16.59 -14.06
N ARG A 165 15.38 15.64 -13.20
CA ARG A 165 15.13 15.91 -11.78
C ARG A 165 16.13 15.15 -10.93
N VAL A 166 16.94 15.86 -10.15
CA VAL A 166 17.74 15.23 -9.09
C VAL A 166 16.88 15.16 -7.83
N ILE A 167 16.54 13.96 -7.38
CA ILE A 167 15.57 13.71 -6.31
C ILE A 167 16.32 13.37 -5.01
N ASP A 168 16.08 14.14 -3.96
CA ASP A 168 16.59 13.82 -2.63
C ASP A 168 15.73 12.74 -1.97
N ILE A 169 16.30 11.55 -1.78
CA ILE A 169 15.61 10.45 -1.09
C ILE A 169 15.28 10.78 0.37
N THR A 170 15.95 11.75 0.99
CA THR A 170 15.63 12.14 2.36
C THR A 170 14.43 13.07 2.44
N GLN A 171 14.03 13.73 1.34
CA GLN A 171 12.93 14.70 1.31
C GLN A 171 12.95 15.67 2.51
N SER A 172 14.14 16.15 2.92
CA SER A 172 14.29 16.88 4.19
C SER A 172 13.57 18.23 4.26
N ALA A 173 13.00 18.70 3.14
CA ALA A 173 12.18 19.89 3.06
C ALA A 173 10.70 19.66 3.44
N LEU A 174 10.28 18.40 3.60
CA LEU A 174 8.92 17.98 3.91
C LEU A 174 8.89 17.24 5.26
N ASP A 175 7.71 17.16 5.86
CA ASP A 175 7.46 16.44 7.11
C ASP A 175 6.24 15.50 7.01
N GLY A 176 6.07 14.64 8.02
CA GLY A 176 4.96 13.70 8.13
C GLY A 176 4.73 12.86 6.86
N ASP A 177 3.45 12.68 6.53
CA ASP A 177 3.00 11.96 5.33
C ASP A 177 3.46 12.63 4.03
N ALA A 178 3.54 13.97 3.99
CA ALA A 178 4.00 14.71 2.82
C ALA A 178 5.43 14.33 2.45
N ARG A 179 6.29 14.06 3.44
CA ARG A 179 7.67 13.58 3.21
C ARG A 179 7.72 12.22 2.54
N ILE A 180 6.81 11.32 2.91
CA ILE A 180 6.75 9.95 2.39
C ILE A 180 6.17 9.95 0.98
N PHE A 181 4.99 10.56 0.81
CA PHE A 181 4.30 10.57 -0.48
C PHE A 181 4.92 11.52 -1.49
N GLY A 182 5.53 12.63 -1.05
CA GLY A 182 6.26 13.55 -1.92
C GLY A 182 7.46 12.90 -2.63
N PHE A 183 8.13 11.93 -1.99
CA PHE A 183 9.15 11.12 -2.67
C PHE A 183 8.53 10.27 -3.79
N VAL A 184 7.34 9.70 -3.55
CA VAL A 184 6.63 8.87 -4.54
C VAL A 184 6.18 9.72 -5.71
N ASP A 185 5.64 10.92 -5.45
CA ASP A 185 5.27 11.90 -6.48
C ASP A 185 6.48 12.29 -7.33
N ASP A 186 7.62 12.58 -6.70
CA ASP A 186 8.85 12.94 -7.38
C ASP A 186 9.33 11.82 -8.31
N VAL A 187 9.32 10.57 -7.84
CA VAL A 187 9.69 9.40 -8.66
C VAL A 187 8.70 9.21 -9.82
N CYS A 188 7.40 9.31 -9.55
CA CYS A 188 6.35 9.14 -10.56
C CYS A 188 6.22 10.31 -11.55
N SER A 189 6.86 11.44 -11.27
CA SER A 189 6.99 12.54 -12.22
C SER A 189 8.03 12.28 -13.32
N CYS A 190 8.79 11.18 -13.24
CA CYS A 190 9.89 10.87 -14.15
C CYS A 190 9.54 9.72 -15.12
N ASP A 191 10.02 9.80 -16.37
CA ASP A 191 9.81 8.75 -17.38
C ASP A 191 10.85 7.60 -17.29
N ALA A 192 11.96 7.82 -16.59
CA ALA A 192 13.02 6.86 -16.31
C ALA A 192 13.81 7.27 -15.06
N ILE A 193 14.40 6.33 -14.34
CA ILE A 193 15.14 6.55 -13.09
C ILE A 193 16.57 5.99 -13.16
N LEU A 194 17.55 6.79 -12.76
CA LEU A 194 18.86 6.31 -12.36
C LEU A 194 19.01 6.47 -10.86
N SER A 195 19.43 5.43 -10.16
CA SER A 195 19.50 5.48 -8.70
C SER A 195 20.72 4.78 -8.14
N SER A 196 21.41 5.47 -7.22
CA SER A 196 22.38 4.84 -6.31
C SER A 196 21.79 4.51 -4.94
N SER A 197 20.49 4.73 -4.76
CA SER A 197 19.72 4.22 -3.63
C SER A 197 18.85 3.02 -4.04
N LEU A 198 18.87 1.95 -3.24
CA LEU A 198 18.06 0.76 -3.51
C LEU A 198 16.56 1.08 -3.57
N HIS A 199 16.03 1.86 -2.63
CA HIS A 199 14.61 2.20 -2.62
C HIS A 199 14.19 3.14 -3.77
N GLY A 200 15.12 3.85 -4.38
CA GLY A 200 14.84 4.55 -5.64
C GLY A 200 14.56 3.57 -6.79
N LEU A 201 15.24 2.43 -6.81
CA LEU A 201 15.02 1.36 -7.80
C LEU A 201 13.73 0.58 -7.48
N ILE A 202 13.55 0.17 -6.22
CA ILE A 202 12.36 -0.57 -5.79
C ILE A 202 11.09 0.23 -6.07
N LEU A 203 11.09 1.53 -5.77
CA LEU A 203 9.90 2.36 -5.99
C LEU A 203 9.64 2.59 -7.48
N ALA A 204 10.69 2.76 -8.30
CA ALA A 204 10.53 2.81 -9.75
C ALA A 204 9.94 1.50 -10.29
N ASP A 205 10.44 0.35 -9.83
CA ASP A 205 9.94 -0.97 -10.20
C ASP A 205 8.47 -1.16 -9.77
N ALA A 206 8.09 -0.69 -8.57
CA ALA A 206 6.72 -0.73 -8.07
C ALA A 206 5.73 -0.03 -8.99
N TYR A 207 6.10 1.15 -9.51
CA TYR A 207 5.25 1.95 -10.39
C TYR A 207 5.47 1.67 -11.89
N GLY A 208 6.29 0.67 -12.24
CA GLY A 208 6.55 0.29 -13.63
C GLY A 208 7.37 1.33 -14.41
N ILE A 209 8.22 2.09 -13.72
CA ILE A 209 9.08 3.11 -14.31
C ILE A 209 10.43 2.46 -14.65
N PRO A 210 10.92 2.56 -15.90
CA PRO A 210 12.23 2.03 -16.27
C PRO A 210 13.34 2.58 -15.38
N SER A 211 14.18 1.71 -14.83
CA SER A 211 15.21 2.12 -13.88
C SER A 211 16.52 1.36 -14.05
N ARG A 212 17.64 2.03 -13.75
CA ARG A 212 18.95 1.38 -13.70
C ARG A 212 19.76 1.77 -12.48
N TRP A 213 20.44 0.77 -11.94
CA TRP A 213 21.35 0.92 -10.82
C TRP A 213 22.62 1.68 -11.24
N MET A 214 22.98 2.64 -10.40
CA MET A 214 24.15 3.49 -10.53
C MET A 214 24.99 3.43 -9.25
N GLN A 215 26.31 3.51 -9.40
CA GLN A 215 27.27 3.68 -8.31
C GLN A 215 28.04 4.98 -8.54
N LEU A 216 27.74 5.99 -7.71
CA LEU A 216 28.34 7.32 -7.84
C LEU A 216 29.65 7.48 -7.04
N SER A 217 29.82 6.68 -5.99
CA SER A 217 31.04 6.62 -5.19
C SER A 217 31.14 5.30 -4.44
N ASP A 218 32.31 5.03 -3.88
CA ASP A 218 32.56 3.90 -2.98
C ASP A 218 32.23 4.24 -1.51
N ARG A 219 31.58 5.39 -1.27
CA ARG A 219 31.21 5.86 0.08
C ARG A 219 29.88 5.25 0.57
N VAL A 220 29.13 4.63 -0.32
CA VAL A 220 27.87 3.97 0.04
C VAL A 220 28.16 2.70 0.82
N PHE A 221 27.74 2.68 2.09
CA PHE A 221 27.97 1.54 2.98
C PHE A 221 27.21 0.28 2.52
N GLY A 222 27.87 -0.88 2.63
CA GLY A 222 27.31 -2.21 2.36
C GLY A 222 27.54 -2.78 0.96
N GLY A 223 28.13 -2.00 0.07
CA GLY A 223 28.45 -2.44 -1.29
C GLY A 223 27.23 -2.93 -2.07
N ASP A 224 27.41 -3.99 -2.83
CA ASP A 224 26.42 -4.46 -3.81
C ASP A 224 25.36 -5.39 -3.22
N PHE A 225 25.53 -5.86 -1.98
CA PHE A 225 24.75 -6.97 -1.43
C PHE A 225 23.25 -6.70 -1.49
N LYS A 226 22.82 -5.55 -1.00
CA LYS A 226 21.39 -5.19 -0.95
C LYS A 226 20.73 -5.13 -2.33
N PHE A 227 21.48 -4.71 -3.34
CA PHE A 227 21.02 -4.64 -4.73
C PHE A 227 20.90 -6.03 -5.34
N ARG A 228 21.94 -6.87 -5.17
CA ARG A 228 21.94 -8.26 -5.62
C ARG A 228 20.82 -9.07 -4.99
N ASP A 229 20.61 -8.90 -3.69
CA ASP A 229 19.57 -9.57 -2.90
C ASP A 229 18.17 -9.22 -3.42
N TYR A 230 17.90 -7.92 -3.65
CA TYR A 230 16.64 -7.47 -4.23
C TYR A 230 16.44 -7.94 -5.68
N PHE A 231 17.43 -7.77 -6.55
CA PHE A 231 17.30 -8.17 -7.95
C PHE A 231 17.12 -9.69 -8.09
N ALA A 232 17.76 -10.49 -7.22
CA ALA A 232 17.55 -11.92 -7.18
C ALA A 232 16.12 -12.30 -6.77
N SER A 233 15.48 -11.57 -5.83
CA SER A 233 14.09 -11.85 -5.47
C SER A 233 13.09 -11.51 -6.57
N MET A 234 13.45 -10.60 -7.47
CA MET A 234 12.63 -10.23 -8.64
C MET A 234 12.97 -11.04 -9.90
N GLU A 235 13.78 -12.09 -9.80
CA GLU A 235 14.27 -12.90 -10.94
C GLU A 235 15.05 -12.08 -11.99
N GLN A 236 15.69 -10.99 -11.57
CA GLN A 236 16.40 -10.05 -12.44
C GLN A 236 17.85 -9.83 -12.02
N ALA A 237 18.53 -10.89 -11.53
CA ALA A 237 19.90 -10.83 -11.02
C ALA A 237 20.92 -10.18 -11.99
N ALA A 238 20.70 -10.29 -13.31
CA ALA A 238 21.52 -9.65 -14.35
C ALA A 238 21.65 -8.12 -14.18
N ARG A 239 20.67 -7.44 -13.57
CA ARG A 239 20.72 -6.00 -13.25
C ARG A 239 21.87 -5.64 -12.32
N ALA A 240 22.39 -6.60 -11.55
CA ALA A 240 23.53 -6.39 -10.65
C ALA A 240 24.90 -6.48 -11.35
N GLU A 241 24.98 -6.99 -12.58
CA GLU A 241 26.28 -7.31 -13.20
C GLU A 241 27.00 -6.08 -13.77
N ALA A 242 26.25 -5.06 -14.17
CA ALA A 242 26.78 -3.87 -14.84
C ALA A 242 26.10 -2.58 -14.35
N PRO A 243 26.33 -2.16 -13.09
CA PRO A 243 25.89 -0.84 -12.62
C PRO A 243 26.57 0.28 -13.41
N LEU A 244 25.86 1.39 -13.59
CA LEU A 244 26.45 2.59 -14.17
C LEU A 244 27.43 3.21 -13.16
N ARG A 245 28.72 3.22 -13.49
CA ARG A 245 29.79 3.75 -12.60
C ARG A 245 30.12 5.22 -12.83
N ALA A 246 29.58 5.82 -13.88
CA ALA A 246 29.79 7.22 -14.22
C ALA A 246 28.54 7.80 -14.85
N LEU A 247 28.32 9.09 -14.60
CA LEU A 247 27.27 9.86 -15.25
C LEU A 247 27.78 10.42 -16.58
N GLU A 248 27.53 9.68 -17.66
CA GLU A 248 27.84 10.05 -19.05
C GLU A 248 27.30 11.44 -19.43
N PRO A 249 28.02 12.26 -20.22
CA PRO A 249 27.63 13.63 -20.55
C PRO A 249 26.25 13.73 -21.22
N SER A 250 25.84 12.74 -21.99
CA SER A 250 24.57 12.76 -22.72
C SER A 250 23.39 12.23 -21.89
N VAL A 251 22.40 13.09 -21.62
CA VAL A 251 21.13 12.71 -20.96
C VAL A 251 20.40 11.63 -21.77
N GLU A 252 20.43 11.69 -23.10
CA GLU A 252 19.80 10.69 -23.96
C GLU A 252 20.41 9.30 -23.77
N THR A 253 21.73 9.23 -23.60
CA THR A 253 22.42 7.95 -23.35
C THR A 253 22.02 7.38 -22.00
N LEU A 254 21.93 8.22 -20.98
CA LEU A 254 21.49 7.81 -19.65
C LEU A 254 20.04 7.31 -19.64
N ILE A 255 19.14 7.95 -20.38
CA ILE A 255 17.75 7.49 -20.55
C ILE A 255 17.71 6.13 -21.25
N ALA A 256 18.47 5.97 -22.34
CA ALA A 256 18.54 4.70 -23.05
C ALA A 256 19.07 3.58 -22.14
N GLN A 257 20.10 3.87 -21.31
CA GLN A 257 20.62 2.92 -20.34
C GLN A 257 19.61 2.57 -19.24
N ALA A 258 18.85 3.56 -18.73
CA ALA A 258 17.80 3.32 -17.75
C ALA A 258 16.68 2.42 -18.29
N ARG A 259 16.42 2.47 -19.60
CA ARG A 259 15.41 1.65 -20.28
C ARG A 259 15.89 0.26 -20.65
N ALA A 260 17.19 0.07 -20.88
CA ALA A 260 17.74 -1.19 -21.37
C ALA A 260 17.33 -2.43 -20.54
N ASP A 261 17.37 -2.33 -19.20
CA ASP A 261 16.99 -3.45 -18.33
C ASP A 261 15.48 -3.71 -18.42
N PHE A 262 14.66 -2.66 -18.46
CA PHE A 262 13.20 -2.77 -18.58
C PHE A 262 12.79 -3.35 -19.94
N ASP A 263 13.42 -2.91 -21.03
CA ASP A 263 13.14 -3.39 -22.39
C ASP A 263 13.60 -4.85 -22.58
N GLY A 264 14.67 -5.27 -21.90
CA GLY A 264 15.23 -6.62 -22.00
C GLY A 264 14.60 -7.64 -21.03
N LEU A 265 14.29 -7.25 -19.80
CA LEU A 265 13.82 -8.13 -18.73
C LEU A 265 12.33 -7.96 -18.41
N GLY A 266 11.72 -6.86 -18.85
CA GLY A 266 10.35 -6.50 -18.51
C GLY A 266 10.18 -5.96 -17.08
N PRO A 267 8.94 -5.64 -16.69
CA PRO A 267 8.62 -5.21 -15.33
C PRO A 267 8.80 -6.36 -14.33
N VAL A 268 9.14 -6.03 -13.08
CA VAL A 268 9.19 -6.99 -11.97
C VAL A 268 7.81 -7.59 -11.69
N ARG A 269 7.78 -8.82 -11.17
CA ARG A 269 6.53 -9.53 -10.85
C ARG A 269 6.59 -10.18 -9.45
N PRO A 270 6.56 -9.37 -8.36
CA PRO A 270 6.56 -9.91 -7.01
C PRO A 270 5.26 -10.70 -6.72
N ASP A 271 5.37 -11.79 -5.96
CA ASP A 271 4.20 -12.47 -5.38
C ASP A 271 3.66 -11.70 -4.18
N LEU A 272 2.97 -10.59 -4.47
CA LEU A 272 2.37 -9.73 -3.46
C LEU A 272 1.29 -10.45 -2.65
N GLN A 273 0.66 -11.49 -3.19
CA GLN A 273 -0.37 -12.24 -2.50
C GLN A 273 0.24 -13.09 -1.38
N ALA A 274 1.26 -13.89 -1.71
CA ALA A 274 1.99 -14.67 -0.70
C ALA A 274 2.67 -13.74 0.33
N PHE A 275 3.23 -12.62 -0.12
CA PHE A 275 3.88 -11.66 0.77
C PHE A 275 2.90 -11.02 1.77
N LEU A 276 1.72 -10.57 1.31
CA LEU A 276 0.68 -10.05 2.20
C LEU A 276 0.09 -11.12 3.13
N ALA A 277 -0.08 -12.35 2.63
CA ALA A 277 -0.54 -13.48 3.45
C ALA A 277 0.43 -13.81 4.59
N ALA A 278 1.72 -13.51 4.42
CA ALA A 278 2.74 -13.66 5.44
C ALA A 278 2.79 -12.51 6.45
N PHE A 279 2.03 -11.42 6.30
CA PHE A 279 2.09 -10.29 7.23
C PHE A 279 1.81 -10.73 8.67
N PRO A 280 2.78 -10.62 9.60
CA PRO A 280 2.65 -11.16 10.95
C PRO A 280 1.99 -10.17 11.93
N GLY A 281 1.42 -9.07 11.42
CA GLY A 281 0.67 -8.10 12.19
C GLY A 281 -0.83 -8.39 12.26
N PRO A 282 -1.60 -7.55 12.98
CA PRO A 282 -3.05 -7.58 12.85
C PRO A 282 -3.39 -7.34 11.38
N SER A 283 -3.92 -8.35 10.70
CA SER A 283 -4.54 -8.12 9.40
C SER A 283 -5.82 -7.35 9.65
N ALA A 284 -6.02 -6.27 8.89
CA ALA A 284 -7.36 -5.73 8.73
C ALA A 284 -8.25 -6.93 8.38
N ARG A 285 -9.32 -7.11 9.15
CA ARG A 285 -10.21 -8.26 9.00
C ARG A 285 -11.63 -7.74 9.07
N THR A 286 -12.50 -8.40 8.35
CA THR A 286 -13.93 -8.14 8.48
C THR A 286 -14.34 -8.37 9.93
N ASP A 287 -14.86 -7.33 10.57
CA ASP A 287 -15.49 -7.41 11.89
C ASP A 287 -16.91 -7.97 11.71
N VAL A 288 -16.99 -9.28 11.45
CA VAL A 288 -18.25 -10.00 11.18
C VAL A 288 -19.22 -9.86 12.35
N GLU A 289 -18.72 -9.82 13.59
CA GLU A 289 -19.56 -9.64 14.77
C GLU A 289 -20.23 -8.27 14.78
N ARG A 290 -19.49 -7.21 14.47
CA ARG A 290 -20.06 -5.87 14.32
C ARG A 290 -21.05 -5.81 13.18
N TRP A 291 -20.73 -6.41 12.04
CA TRP A 291 -21.64 -6.47 10.90
C TRP A 291 -22.95 -7.18 11.27
N ALA A 292 -22.87 -8.29 12.01
CA ALA A 292 -24.05 -9.02 12.49
C ALA A 292 -24.89 -8.17 13.45
N ARG A 293 -24.26 -7.45 14.39
CA ARG A 293 -24.96 -6.52 15.30
C ARG A 293 -25.67 -5.39 14.53
N VAL A 294 -25.01 -4.85 13.51
CA VAL A 294 -25.54 -3.78 12.67
C VAL A 294 -26.69 -4.27 11.78
N ALA A 295 -26.59 -5.48 11.22
CA ALA A 295 -27.60 -6.05 10.36
C ALA A 295 -28.89 -6.43 11.11
N ALA A 296 -28.82 -6.63 12.43
CA ALA A 296 -29.93 -7.06 13.26
C ALA A 296 -31.07 -6.03 13.40
N SER A 297 -30.83 -4.74 13.11
CA SER A 297 -31.83 -3.69 13.24
C SER A 297 -31.77 -2.69 12.09
N PRO A 298 -32.85 -1.92 11.84
CA PRO A 298 -32.83 -0.87 10.83
C PRO A 298 -31.68 0.11 11.08
N PRO A 299 -30.86 0.40 10.05
CA PRO A 299 -29.66 1.17 10.25
C PRO A 299 -29.97 2.66 10.45
N PRO A 300 -29.22 3.38 11.29
CA PRO A 300 -29.39 4.83 11.46
C PRO A 300 -29.04 5.61 10.17
N TRP A 301 -28.32 4.98 9.22
CA TRP A 301 -28.01 5.53 7.90
C TRP A 301 -29.05 5.18 6.81
N ASP A 302 -30.25 4.70 7.16
CA ASP A 302 -31.29 4.37 6.17
C ASP A 302 -31.66 5.57 5.26
N ALA A 303 -31.52 6.79 5.76
CA ALA A 303 -31.68 8.00 4.95
C ALA A 303 -30.72 8.06 3.73
N ARG A 304 -29.56 7.42 3.79
CA ARG A 304 -28.66 7.24 2.63
C ARG A 304 -29.26 6.28 1.60
N ASN A 305 -29.82 5.16 2.05
CA ASN A 305 -30.48 4.18 1.18
C ASN A 305 -31.72 4.77 0.50
N GLN A 306 -32.50 5.60 1.20
CA GLN A 306 -33.62 6.35 0.61
C GLN A 306 -33.18 7.30 -0.51
N ARG A 307 -32.00 7.93 -0.39
CA ARG A 307 -31.42 8.78 -1.44
C ARG A 307 -31.00 7.96 -2.65
N ILE A 308 -30.26 6.88 -2.42
CA ILE A 308 -29.82 5.96 -3.48
C ILE A 308 -31.02 5.38 -4.24
N ALA A 309 -32.08 4.98 -3.54
CA ALA A 309 -33.28 4.39 -4.13
C ALA A 309 -33.96 5.30 -5.17
N LYS A 310 -33.93 6.63 -4.99
CA LYS A 310 -34.50 7.61 -5.94
C LYS A 310 -33.84 7.56 -7.32
N HIS A 311 -32.62 7.01 -7.42
CA HIS A 311 -31.86 6.92 -8.66
C HIS A 311 -31.98 5.54 -9.34
N ILE A 312 -32.75 4.62 -8.77
CA ILE A 312 -32.96 3.26 -9.29
C ILE A 312 -34.34 3.21 -9.96
N PRO A 313 -34.41 2.94 -11.29
CA PRO A 313 -35.68 2.81 -11.99
C PRO A 313 -36.54 1.66 -11.42
N PRO A 314 -37.87 1.84 -11.32
CA PRO A 314 -38.78 0.75 -10.96
C PRO A 314 -38.61 -0.47 -11.88
N GLY A 315 -38.65 -1.67 -11.31
CA GLY A 315 -38.49 -2.93 -12.02
C GLY A 315 -37.04 -3.34 -12.30
N SER A 316 -36.04 -2.53 -11.93
CA SER A 316 -34.63 -2.89 -12.10
C SER A 316 -34.25 -4.14 -11.31
N SER A 317 -33.38 -4.97 -11.88
CA SER A 317 -32.65 -6.01 -11.16
C SER A 317 -31.46 -5.41 -10.39
N VAL A 318 -31.37 -5.67 -9.09
CA VAL A 318 -30.39 -5.05 -8.19
C VAL A 318 -29.55 -6.10 -7.49
N VAL A 319 -28.22 -5.91 -7.50
CA VAL A 319 -27.28 -6.61 -6.61
C VAL A 319 -26.78 -5.61 -5.57
N GLU A 320 -27.02 -5.88 -4.29
CA GLU A 320 -26.60 -5.00 -3.18
C GLU A 320 -25.45 -5.64 -2.39
N PHE A 321 -24.28 -5.00 -2.38
CA PHE A 321 -23.12 -5.39 -1.59
C PHE A 321 -23.10 -4.66 -0.24
N GLY A 322 -22.85 -5.43 0.82
CA GLY A 322 -22.96 -4.92 2.20
C GLY A 322 -24.41 -4.65 2.57
N SER A 323 -25.30 -5.56 2.16
CA SER A 323 -26.74 -5.38 2.29
C SER A 323 -27.22 -5.23 3.74
N GLY A 324 -26.51 -5.81 4.71
CA GLY A 324 -26.80 -5.73 6.15
C GLY A 324 -28.26 -6.06 6.45
N ASN A 325 -28.99 -5.08 7.00
CA ASN A 325 -30.42 -5.20 7.30
C ASN A 325 -31.34 -5.20 6.05
N GLN A 326 -30.78 -5.06 4.85
CA GLN A 326 -31.46 -4.93 3.56
C GLN A 326 -32.45 -3.75 3.53
N SER A 327 -32.11 -2.65 4.18
CA SER A 327 -33.05 -1.52 4.30
C SER A 327 -33.32 -0.84 2.96
N LEU A 328 -32.36 -0.86 2.01
CA LEU A 328 -32.55 -0.39 0.65
C LEU A 328 -33.71 -1.11 -0.05
N ARG A 329 -33.80 -2.43 0.11
CA ARG A 329 -34.85 -3.28 -0.47
C ARG A 329 -36.26 -2.74 -0.22
N ARG A 330 -36.49 -2.13 0.95
CA ARG A 330 -37.79 -1.59 1.37
C ARG A 330 -38.20 -0.32 0.63
N HIS A 331 -37.23 0.37 0.01
CA HIS A 331 -37.45 1.62 -0.73
C HIS A 331 -37.58 1.40 -2.24
N LEU A 332 -37.47 0.16 -2.71
CA LEU A 332 -37.43 -0.17 -4.14
C LEU A 332 -38.73 -0.84 -4.60
N ALA A 333 -39.20 -0.44 -5.78
CA ALA A 333 -40.15 -1.21 -6.57
C ALA A 333 -39.35 -2.22 -7.42
N LEU A 334 -39.15 -3.42 -6.89
CA LEU A 334 -38.14 -4.37 -7.37
C LEU A 334 -38.57 -5.16 -8.61
N GLY A 335 -37.60 -5.45 -9.47
CA GLY A 335 -37.58 -6.64 -10.32
C GLY A 335 -36.97 -7.81 -9.53
N ALA A 336 -35.72 -8.17 -9.87
CA ALA A 336 -34.91 -9.13 -9.10
C ALA A 336 -34.04 -8.43 -8.04
N TYR A 337 -33.78 -9.08 -6.90
CA TYR A 337 -32.93 -8.54 -5.84
C TYR A 337 -32.00 -9.60 -5.27
N GLN A 338 -30.69 -9.38 -5.39
CA GLN A 338 -29.66 -10.24 -4.84
C GLN A 338 -28.90 -9.50 -3.73
N PRO A 339 -29.19 -9.79 -2.45
CA PRO A 339 -28.38 -9.31 -1.35
C PRO A 339 -27.05 -10.08 -1.30
N VAL A 340 -25.98 -9.35 -1.01
CA VAL A 340 -24.62 -9.85 -0.83
C VAL A 340 -24.08 -9.32 0.48
N ASP A 341 -23.59 -10.20 1.34
CA ASP A 341 -23.03 -9.82 2.64
C ASP A 341 -22.10 -10.91 3.20
N CYS A 342 -21.34 -10.62 4.26
CA CYS A 342 -20.63 -11.65 5.02
C CYS A 342 -21.47 -12.21 6.19
N VAL A 343 -22.63 -11.59 6.48
CA VAL A 343 -23.58 -12.08 7.48
C VAL A 343 -24.90 -12.56 6.83
N PRO A 344 -25.55 -13.59 7.39
CA PRO A 344 -26.86 -14.02 6.90
C PRO A 344 -27.92 -12.94 7.13
N GLY A 345 -28.96 -12.96 6.30
CA GLY A 345 -30.07 -12.00 6.34
C GLY A 345 -31.36 -12.60 5.77
N GLU A 346 -32.30 -11.73 5.39
CA GLU A 346 -33.57 -12.16 4.81
C GLU A 346 -33.38 -12.71 3.38
N GLY A 347 -33.92 -13.90 3.10
CA GLY A 347 -33.85 -14.52 1.78
C GLY A 347 -32.50 -15.16 1.46
N ASP A 348 -32.23 -15.35 0.17
CA ASP A 348 -31.02 -16.00 -0.33
C ASP A 348 -29.85 -15.01 -0.45
N VAL A 349 -29.24 -14.68 0.69
CA VAL A 349 -28.06 -13.82 0.75
C VAL A 349 -26.84 -14.58 0.21
N PHE A 350 -26.18 -14.01 -0.79
CA PHE A 350 -24.90 -14.54 -1.25
C PHE A 350 -23.82 -14.21 -0.19
N LEU A 351 -23.42 -15.23 0.57
CA LEU A 351 -22.45 -15.10 1.65
C LEU A 351 -21.02 -15.04 1.11
N CYS A 352 -20.35 -13.90 1.31
CA CYS A 352 -18.97 -13.69 0.92
C CYS A 352 -18.28 -12.64 1.81
N ASP A 353 -17.12 -12.99 2.36
CA ASP A 353 -16.23 -12.04 3.02
C ASP A 353 -15.21 -11.53 2.00
N TYR A 354 -15.46 -10.33 1.44
CA TYR A 354 -14.61 -9.73 0.41
C TYR A 354 -13.23 -9.28 0.88
N ASN A 355 -12.95 -9.36 2.18
CA ASN A 355 -11.60 -9.19 2.72
C ASN A 355 -10.85 -10.52 2.85
N ARG A 356 -11.50 -11.66 2.59
CA ARG A 356 -10.89 -13.01 2.59
C ARG A 356 -10.87 -13.66 1.21
N GLU A 357 -11.92 -13.45 0.42
CA GLU A 357 -12.08 -14.08 -0.88
C GLU A 357 -12.87 -13.18 -1.83
N THR A 358 -12.69 -13.37 -3.13
CA THR A 358 -13.39 -12.56 -4.15
C THR A 358 -14.21 -13.47 -5.05
N ARG A 359 -15.45 -13.75 -4.63
CA ARG A 359 -16.44 -14.51 -5.39
C ARG A 359 -17.70 -13.68 -5.54
N PHE A 360 -18.34 -13.73 -6.69
CA PHE A 360 -19.54 -12.96 -6.98
C PHE A 360 -20.74 -13.87 -7.28
N PRO A 361 -21.98 -13.45 -6.98
CA PRO A 361 -23.16 -14.19 -7.42
C PRO A 361 -23.20 -14.23 -8.96
N ARG A 362 -23.70 -15.34 -9.51
CA ARG A 362 -23.83 -15.53 -10.97
C ARG A 362 -25.21 -15.11 -11.44
N VAL A 363 -25.53 -13.83 -11.27
CA VAL A 363 -26.81 -13.22 -11.65
C VAL A 363 -26.57 -12.02 -12.54
N SER A 364 -27.52 -11.67 -13.41
CA SER A 364 -27.51 -10.40 -14.14
C SER A 364 -28.04 -9.28 -13.25
N ALA A 365 -27.51 -8.06 -13.42
CA ALA A 365 -27.96 -6.88 -12.70
C ALA A 365 -28.03 -5.66 -13.62
N ASP A 366 -29.13 -4.92 -13.54
CA ASP A 366 -29.25 -3.59 -14.15
C ASP A 366 -28.49 -2.55 -13.32
N VAL A 367 -28.53 -2.70 -12.00
CA VAL A 367 -27.86 -1.80 -11.05
C VAL A 367 -27.15 -2.59 -9.95
N ILE A 368 -25.89 -2.24 -9.68
CA ILE A 368 -25.15 -2.69 -8.50
C ILE A 368 -25.13 -1.56 -7.47
N VAL A 369 -25.39 -1.89 -6.21
CA VAL A 369 -25.38 -0.92 -5.11
C VAL A 369 -24.33 -1.27 -4.06
N MET A 370 -23.55 -0.28 -3.63
CA MET A 370 -22.54 -0.38 -2.57
C MET A 370 -22.69 0.80 -1.58
N SER A 371 -23.68 0.73 -0.68
CA SER A 371 -24.05 1.84 0.22
C SER A 371 -23.30 1.80 1.55
N GLY A 372 -22.17 2.49 1.63
CA GLY A 372 -21.30 2.54 2.81
C GLY A 372 -20.62 1.20 3.08
N PHE A 373 -20.27 0.51 2.00
CA PHE A 373 -19.63 -0.81 2.00
C PHE A 373 -18.13 -0.70 1.74
N LEU A 374 -17.73 0.15 0.80
CA LEU A 374 -16.35 0.21 0.30
C LEU A 374 -15.36 0.66 1.38
N GLU A 375 -15.80 1.43 2.37
CA GLU A 375 -14.98 1.85 3.52
C GLU A 375 -14.51 0.67 4.39
N TYR A 376 -15.14 -0.49 4.24
CA TYR A 376 -14.82 -1.71 4.96
C TYR A 376 -14.07 -2.74 4.09
N ILE A 377 -13.65 -2.37 2.88
CA ILE A 377 -12.89 -3.25 1.99
C ILE A 377 -11.43 -2.85 2.02
N ILE A 378 -10.56 -3.79 2.44
CA ILE A 378 -9.12 -3.57 2.63
C ILE A 378 -8.48 -3.12 1.32
N ASP A 379 -8.71 -3.88 0.24
CA ASP A 379 -8.21 -3.60 -1.10
C ASP A 379 -9.38 -3.24 -2.02
N THR A 380 -9.92 -2.04 -1.83
CA THR A 380 -11.07 -1.54 -2.59
C THR A 380 -10.80 -1.54 -4.10
N GLU A 381 -9.58 -1.23 -4.53
CA GLU A 381 -9.24 -1.20 -5.95
C GLU A 381 -9.26 -2.61 -6.57
N ALA A 382 -8.65 -3.60 -5.91
CA ALA A 382 -8.69 -4.98 -6.37
C ALA A 382 -10.13 -5.52 -6.40
N PHE A 383 -10.92 -5.25 -5.36
CA PHE A 383 -12.34 -5.62 -5.32
C PHE A 383 -13.10 -5.03 -6.52
N LEU A 384 -12.95 -3.72 -6.78
CA LEU A 384 -13.66 -3.04 -7.86
C LEU A 384 -13.19 -3.50 -9.25
N ARG A 385 -11.90 -3.82 -9.45
CA ARG A 385 -11.40 -4.42 -10.70
C ARG A 385 -11.99 -5.81 -10.94
N ALA A 386 -12.06 -6.63 -9.90
CA ALA A 386 -12.68 -7.96 -9.98
C ALA A 386 -14.19 -7.85 -10.24
N LEU A 387 -14.86 -6.87 -9.62
CA LEU A 387 -16.28 -6.59 -9.84
C LEU A 387 -16.53 -6.16 -11.30
N LYS A 388 -15.69 -5.29 -11.86
CA LYS A 388 -15.74 -4.89 -13.28
C LYS A 388 -15.58 -6.06 -14.23
N ALA A 389 -14.70 -7.01 -13.91
CA ALA A 389 -14.54 -8.21 -14.70
C ALA A 389 -15.77 -9.13 -14.65
N ALA A 390 -16.45 -9.19 -13.49
CA ALA A 390 -17.66 -10.00 -13.30
C ALA A 390 -18.94 -9.35 -13.87
N TYR A 391 -19.03 -8.02 -13.86
CA TYR A 391 -20.20 -7.22 -14.26
C TYR A 391 -19.82 -6.09 -15.24
N PRO A 392 -19.26 -6.41 -16.41
CA PRO A 392 -18.76 -5.39 -17.34
C PRO A 392 -19.91 -4.52 -17.88
N GLY A 393 -19.76 -3.20 -17.83
CA GLY A 393 -20.75 -2.25 -18.34
C GLY A 393 -22.00 -2.08 -17.45
N THR A 394 -22.03 -2.68 -16.25
CA THR A 394 -23.14 -2.53 -15.32
C THR A 394 -23.09 -1.18 -14.61
N ARG A 395 -24.26 -0.56 -14.42
CA ARG A 395 -24.41 0.70 -13.69
C ARG A 395 -24.25 0.47 -12.19
N CYS A 396 -23.45 1.30 -11.53
CA CYS A 396 -23.20 1.24 -10.10
C CYS A 396 -23.63 2.52 -9.40
N LEU A 397 -24.30 2.36 -8.26
CA LEU A 397 -24.56 3.43 -7.30
C LEU A 397 -23.83 3.10 -6.00
N PHE A 398 -22.95 3.98 -5.54
CA PHE A 398 -22.16 3.72 -4.34
C PHE A 398 -21.95 4.98 -3.53
N SER A 399 -21.68 4.83 -2.24
CA SER A 399 -21.31 5.96 -1.40
C SER A 399 -19.88 5.83 -0.89
N TRP A 400 -19.25 6.97 -0.63
CA TRP A 400 -17.93 7.03 -0.02
C TRP A 400 -17.84 8.16 1.01
N ALA A 401 -17.26 7.85 2.17
CA ALA A 401 -17.05 8.81 3.24
C ALA A 401 -15.77 9.65 3.09
N PHE A 402 -15.96 10.97 2.98
CA PHE A 402 -14.90 11.99 2.97
C PHE A 402 -14.60 12.52 4.36
N GLU A 403 -15.59 12.53 5.26
CA GLU A 403 -15.41 12.91 6.66
C GLU A 403 -15.84 11.78 7.60
N PRO A 404 -15.12 11.55 8.72
CA PRO A 404 -13.95 12.33 9.17
C PRO A 404 -12.68 12.03 8.36
N HIS A 405 -11.74 12.97 8.37
CA HIS A 405 -10.44 12.84 7.69
C HIS A 405 -9.41 12.11 8.58
N GLU A 406 -9.56 12.25 9.88
CA GLU A 406 -8.65 11.82 10.92
C GLU A 406 -8.64 10.28 11.02
N PRO A 407 -7.47 9.62 10.91
CA PRO A 407 -7.38 8.17 10.95
C PRO A 407 -8.04 7.53 12.18
N ALA A 408 -7.86 8.13 13.36
CA ALA A 408 -8.46 7.62 14.60
C ALA A 408 -10.00 7.68 14.58
N ALA A 409 -10.57 8.74 14.01
CA ALA A 409 -12.02 8.88 13.90
C ALA A 409 -12.59 7.92 12.86
N ARG A 410 -11.91 7.73 11.73
CA ARG A 410 -12.26 6.70 10.72
C ARG A 410 -12.19 5.30 11.31
N ALA A 411 -11.17 5.00 12.11
CA ALA A 411 -11.03 3.73 12.82
C ALA A 411 -12.11 3.53 13.89
N ALA A 412 -12.62 4.59 14.52
CA ALA A 412 -13.77 4.51 15.44
C ALA A 412 -15.07 4.11 14.72
N HIS A 413 -15.19 4.44 13.42
CA HIS A 413 -16.21 3.88 12.52
C HIS A 413 -15.84 2.49 11.98
N GLY A 414 -14.73 1.90 12.42
CA GLY A 414 -14.11 0.66 11.96
C GLY A 414 -13.99 0.55 10.45
N TRP A 415 -13.77 1.68 9.78
CA TRP A 415 -13.37 1.71 8.38
C TRP A 415 -11.93 1.25 8.28
N ILE A 416 -11.67 0.37 7.31
CA ILE A 416 -10.38 -0.29 7.11
C ILE A 416 -9.83 -0.09 5.70
N ALA A 417 -10.59 0.57 4.82
CA ALA A 417 -10.14 0.84 3.47
C ALA A 417 -8.93 1.80 3.46
N GLY A 418 -7.88 1.42 2.71
CA GLY A 418 -6.65 2.21 2.58
C GLY A 418 -6.78 3.45 1.69
N LEU A 419 -7.88 3.57 0.94
CA LEU A 419 -8.22 4.73 0.13
C LEU A 419 -8.62 5.91 1.02
N ASN A 420 -8.04 7.07 0.75
CA ASN A 420 -8.48 8.35 1.31
C ASN A 420 -8.35 9.42 0.22
N PRO A 421 -9.33 9.53 -0.71
CA PRO A 421 -9.25 10.51 -1.79
C PRO A 421 -9.14 11.92 -1.18
N ALA A 422 -8.14 12.72 -1.59
CA ALA A 422 -7.91 14.03 -1.00
C ALA A 422 -8.99 15.05 -1.41
N SER A 423 -9.79 14.73 -2.44
CA SER A 423 -10.98 15.48 -2.82
C SER A 423 -12.00 14.62 -3.58
N GLU A 424 -13.23 15.13 -3.72
CA GLU A 424 -14.29 14.51 -4.54
C GLU A 424 -13.93 14.38 -6.03
N ALA A 425 -12.91 15.13 -6.47
CA ALA A 425 -12.39 15.12 -7.84
C ALA A 425 -11.21 14.14 -8.03
N GLU A 426 -10.66 13.59 -6.94
CA GLU A 426 -9.55 12.65 -7.02
C GLU A 426 -10.00 11.21 -7.26
N ALA A 427 -9.09 10.47 -7.88
CA ALA A 427 -9.40 9.59 -8.99
C ALA A 427 -9.28 8.08 -8.75
N PRO A 428 -9.33 7.50 -7.52
CA PRO A 428 -9.19 6.04 -7.40
C PRO A 428 -10.35 5.32 -8.09
N PHE A 429 -11.56 5.90 -8.04
CA PHE A 429 -12.74 5.35 -8.71
C PHE A 429 -12.74 5.59 -10.23
N SER A 430 -12.16 6.69 -10.71
CA SER A 430 -12.27 7.12 -12.12
C SER A 430 -11.58 6.16 -13.12
N ARG A 431 -10.58 5.40 -12.67
CA ARG A 431 -9.89 4.40 -13.50
C ARG A 431 -10.74 3.15 -13.70
N ILE A 432 -11.65 2.88 -12.76
CA ILE A 432 -12.50 1.69 -12.77
C ILE A 432 -13.84 2.01 -13.43
N PHE A 433 -14.46 3.12 -13.02
CA PHE A 433 -15.77 3.54 -13.52
C PHE A 433 -15.66 4.52 -14.68
N SER A 434 -16.35 4.21 -15.78
CA SER A 434 -16.69 5.19 -16.81
C SER A 434 -17.91 6.00 -16.38
N ARG A 435 -18.04 7.23 -16.89
CA ARG A 435 -19.16 8.16 -16.60
C ARG A 435 -19.37 8.41 -15.10
N LEU A 436 -18.29 8.36 -14.32
CA LEU A 436 -18.35 8.59 -12.88
C LEU A 436 -18.79 10.03 -12.59
N ARG A 437 -19.84 10.21 -11.79
CA ARG A 437 -20.31 11.52 -11.33
C ARG A 437 -20.94 11.47 -9.93
N PRO A 438 -20.79 12.52 -9.12
CA PRO A 438 -21.55 12.64 -7.89
C PRO A 438 -23.05 12.87 -8.20
N LEU A 439 -23.92 12.30 -7.37
CA LEU A 439 -25.37 12.42 -7.47
C LEU A 439 -25.99 13.21 -6.31
N ASP A 440 -25.54 12.93 -5.09
CA ASP A 440 -26.10 13.50 -3.86
C ASP A 440 -25.07 13.42 -2.72
N VAL A 441 -25.31 14.15 -1.64
CA VAL A 441 -24.49 14.13 -0.42
C VAL A 441 -25.37 13.73 0.76
N HIS A 442 -24.91 12.73 1.51
CA HIS A 442 -25.50 12.32 2.78
C HIS A 442 -24.59 12.76 3.93
N GLN A 443 -25.07 13.71 4.73
CA GLN A 443 -24.34 14.24 5.86
C GLN A 443 -25.05 13.93 7.18
N THR A 444 -24.28 13.48 8.16
CA THR A 444 -24.69 13.29 9.56
C THR A 444 -23.78 14.16 10.45
N PRO A 445 -24.06 14.28 11.76
CA PRO A 445 -23.13 14.96 12.68
C PRO A 445 -21.73 14.34 12.74
N LEU A 446 -21.56 13.09 12.30
CA LEU A 446 -20.30 12.35 12.41
C LEU A 446 -19.62 12.09 11.07
N THR A 447 -20.38 12.10 9.96
CA THR A 447 -19.85 11.66 8.66
C THR A 447 -20.42 12.48 7.52
N ARG A 448 -19.58 12.76 6.52
CA ARG A 448 -20.00 13.29 5.23
C ARG A 448 -19.69 12.27 4.13
N GLN A 449 -20.73 11.79 3.46
CA GLN A 449 -20.61 10.81 2.39
C GLN A 449 -21.18 11.34 1.09
N VAL A 450 -20.46 11.12 -0.01
CA VAL A 450 -20.92 11.46 -1.36
C VAL A 450 -21.45 10.19 -2.02
N ILE A 451 -22.62 10.29 -2.64
CA ILE A 451 -23.23 9.22 -3.43
C ILE A 451 -22.83 9.45 -4.89
N TYR A 452 -22.25 8.43 -5.51
CA TYR A 452 -21.78 8.44 -6.89
C TYR A 452 -22.61 7.51 -7.76
N GLU A 453 -22.61 7.83 -9.04
CA GLU A 453 -22.99 6.96 -10.13
C GLU A 453 -21.79 6.72 -11.04
N GLY A 454 -21.59 5.48 -11.47
CA GLY A 454 -20.60 5.11 -12.48
C GLY A 454 -21.04 3.88 -13.25
N VAL A 455 -20.27 3.52 -14.28
CA VAL A 455 -20.47 2.31 -15.08
C VAL A 455 -19.17 1.53 -15.07
N LEU A 456 -19.20 0.26 -14.62
CA LEU A 456 -18.04 -0.62 -14.54
C LEU A 456 -17.34 -0.80 -15.88
#